data_AF-A0A1A8XAH8-F1
#
_entry.id   AF-A0A1A8XAH8-F1
#
_cell.length_a   1.000
_cell.length_b   1.000
_cell.length_c   1.000
_cell.angle_alpha   90.00
_cell.angle_beta   90.00
_cell.angle_gamma   90.00
#
_symmetry.space_group_name_H-M   'P 1'
#
loop_
_entity.id
_entity.type
_entity.pdbx_description
1 polymer ?
#
loop_
_entity_poly.entity_id
_entity_poly.type
_entity_poly.pdbx_seq_one_letter_code
_entity_poly.pdbx_strand_id
1 'polypeptide(L)'
;MPLEIQTIYNAAFSNCIYKNKLDSYKNASELENNNSCSEFTYSDLISKTNAQKICKAVILFLNDLNEHKEDTYKDPTNENITYENTTYKDNGCKYLFYWLYTYELNHSKKTFENTLNIYRELYRRYNESHGELNKLNKCIDEMNVHTYSKLVKLTNLYNTLDDFFSKFEKNKKKGACSSYPLGTYFSYVDECRKGNDIDFCNELKNFRKKYNSFIKNVIICEEQYLLPPLERIDLVGVTIIPFSLISVTSLILPILYKFTAFGPWIRRLIGKNENILEYINEGTNHSLSNYEIGDDNSNMRNYNIAYNSS
;
A
#
# COMPACT_ATOMS: atom_id res chain seq x y z
N MET A 1 -17.33 12.12 2.85
CA MET A 1 -16.08 12.29 2.07
C MET A 1 -15.91 11.05 1.23
N PRO A 2 -15.69 11.15 -0.09
CA PRO A 2 -15.44 9.98 -0.94
C PRO A 2 -14.08 9.36 -0.63
N LEU A 3 -13.97 8.05 -0.87
CA LEU A 3 -12.70 7.33 -0.85
C LEU A 3 -11.83 7.82 -2.01
N GLU A 4 -10.55 8.10 -1.76
CA GLU A 4 -9.65 8.63 -2.80
C GLU A 4 -8.77 7.54 -3.41
N ILE A 5 -8.20 6.67 -2.59
CA ILE A 5 -7.37 5.56 -3.04
C ILE A 5 -8.12 4.26 -2.82
N GLN A 6 -8.40 3.51 -3.88
CA GLN A 6 -8.94 2.16 -3.74
C GLN A 6 -7.88 1.21 -3.21
N THR A 7 -8.24 0.43 -2.21
CA THR A 7 -7.39 -0.59 -1.58
C THR A 7 -8.20 -1.87 -1.36
N ILE A 8 -7.52 -2.99 -1.13
CA ILE A 8 -8.22 -4.22 -0.68
C ILE A 8 -8.90 -4.07 0.69
N TYR A 9 -8.61 -2.98 1.41
CA TYR A 9 -9.14 -2.67 2.75
C TYR A 9 -10.28 -1.65 2.74
N ASN A 10 -10.86 -1.32 1.59
CA ASN A 10 -11.96 -0.35 1.46
C ASN A 10 -13.14 -0.61 2.42
N ALA A 11 -13.39 -1.88 2.76
CA ALA A 11 -14.38 -2.30 3.76
C ALA A 11 -14.19 -1.62 5.14
N ALA A 12 -12.95 -1.27 5.51
CA ALA A 12 -12.66 -0.56 6.75
C ALA A 12 -13.17 0.88 6.72
N PHE A 13 -13.05 1.56 5.58
CA PHE A 13 -13.55 2.93 5.40
C PHE A 13 -15.09 2.98 5.34
N SER A 14 -15.71 2.04 4.62
CA SER A 14 -17.16 1.96 4.40
C SER A 14 -17.90 1.12 5.45
N ASN A 15 -17.24 0.78 6.55
CA ASN A 15 -17.70 -0.22 7.53
C ASN A 15 -19.09 0.08 8.11
N CYS A 16 -19.47 1.36 8.23
CA CYS A 16 -20.72 1.77 8.86
C CYS A 16 -21.96 1.31 8.08
N ILE A 17 -21.85 1.22 6.74
CA ILE A 17 -22.94 0.78 5.85
C ILE A 17 -23.34 -0.66 6.20
N TYR A 18 -22.33 -1.53 6.31
CA TYR A 18 -22.53 -2.94 6.61
C TYR A 18 -22.88 -3.19 8.07
N LYS A 19 -22.30 -2.39 8.99
CA LYS A 19 -22.62 -2.43 10.42
C LYS A 19 -24.11 -2.28 10.67
N ASN A 20 -24.71 -1.23 10.12
CA ASN A 20 -26.12 -0.93 10.36
C ASN A 20 -27.04 -2.06 9.88
N LYS A 21 -26.72 -2.69 8.74
CA LYS A 21 -27.46 -3.84 8.22
C LYS A 21 -27.35 -5.07 9.14
N LEU A 22 -26.13 -5.47 9.49
CA LEU A 22 -25.89 -6.62 10.36
C LEU A 22 -26.50 -6.44 11.75
N ASP A 23 -26.36 -5.25 12.34
CA ASP A 23 -26.95 -4.94 13.64
C ASP A 23 -28.49 -4.93 13.57
N SER A 24 -29.08 -4.50 12.45
CA SER A 24 -30.52 -4.60 12.22
C SER A 24 -30.97 -6.06 12.14
N TYR A 25 -30.31 -6.89 11.33
CA TYR A 25 -30.65 -8.30 11.20
C TYR A 25 -30.48 -9.08 12.51
N LYS A 26 -29.43 -8.79 13.29
CA LYS A 26 -29.21 -9.41 14.60
C LYS A 26 -30.33 -9.12 15.60
N ASN A 27 -30.93 -7.93 15.53
CA ASN A 27 -31.94 -7.47 16.47
C ASN A 27 -33.38 -7.69 15.99
N ALA A 28 -33.60 -8.14 14.76
CA ALA A 28 -34.93 -8.43 14.24
C ALA A 28 -35.60 -9.55 15.05
N SER A 29 -36.80 -9.28 15.57
CA SER A 29 -37.62 -10.22 16.33
C SER A 29 -38.19 -11.35 15.47
N GLU A 30 -38.41 -11.06 14.19
CA GLU A 30 -38.95 -11.97 13.17
C GLU A 30 -37.84 -12.37 12.20
N LEU A 31 -36.82 -13.05 12.71
CA LEU A 31 -35.98 -13.84 11.80
C LEU A 31 -36.77 -15.11 11.53
N GLU A 32 -37.42 -15.18 10.37
CA GLU A 32 -38.17 -16.34 9.87
C GLU A 32 -37.45 -17.66 10.23
N ASN A 33 -38.22 -18.73 10.38
CA ASN A 33 -37.68 -20.07 10.63
C ASN A 33 -36.88 -20.56 9.43
N ASN A 34 -35.64 -20.07 9.33
CA ASN A 34 -34.68 -20.59 8.40
C ASN A 34 -34.15 -21.90 8.99
N ASN A 35 -34.70 -23.02 8.52
CA ASN A 35 -34.29 -24.36 8.93
C ASN A 35 -32.77 -24.58 8.75
N SER A 36 -32.09 -23.81 7.90
CA SER A 36 -30.63 -23.88 7.74
C SER A 36 -29.84 -23.53 9.00
N CYS A 37 -30.42 -22.81 9.97
CA CYS A 37 -29.75 -22.41 11.21
C CYS A 37 -30.12 -23.24 12.44
N SER A 38 -31.04 -24.21 12.32
CA SER A 38 -31.51 -25.01 13.46
C SER A 38 -30.40 -25.87 14.08
N GLU A 39 -29.56 -26.47 13.22
CA GLU A 39 -28.42 -27.32 13.61
C GLU A 39 -27.11 -26.54 13.83
N PHE A 40 -27.12 -25.21 13.70
CA PHE A 40 -25.92 -24.39 13.88
C PHE A 40 -25.57 -24.30 15.38
N THR A 41 -24.73 -25.23 15.83
CA THR A 41 -24.32 -25.41 17.22
C THR A 41 -22.83 -25.07 17.40
N TYR A 42 -22.47 -23.81 17.15
CA TYR A 42 -21.13 -23.26 17.42
C TYR A 42 -21.04 -22.58 18.80
N SER A 43 -21.82 -23.07 19.77
CA SER A 43 -22.00 -22.48 21.11
C SER A 43 -20.70 -22.30 21.90
N ASP A 44 -19.69 -23.14 21.65
CA ASP A 44 -18.42 -23.08 22.37
C ASP A 44 -17.52 -21.92 21.89
N LEU A 45 -17.68 -21.50 20.63
CA LEU A 45 -16.90 -20.39 20.04
C LEU A 45 -17.67 -19.07 20.03
N ILE A 46 -19.00 -19.10 20.13
CA ILE A 46 -19.87 -17.94 20.06
C ILE A 46 -20.56 -17.77 21.41
N SER A 47 -20.10 -16.81 22.23
CA SER A 47 -20.55 -16.71 23.63
C SER A 47 -21.41 -15.49 23.96
N LYS A 48 -21.54 -14.52 23.05
CA LYS A 48 -22.22 -13.23 23.35
C LYS A 48 -23.70 -13.19 22.98
N THR A 49 -24.14 -14.08 22.11
CA THR A 49 -25.51 -14.12 21.60
C THR A 49 -25.94 -15.55 21.30
N ASN A 50 -27.24 -15.82 21.19
CA ASN A 50 -27.73 -17.10 20.67
C ASN A 50 -27.10 -17.37 19.30
N ALA A 51 -26.31 -18.44 19.17
CA ALA A 51 -25.63 -18.83 17.94
C ALA A 51 -26.60 -18.90 16.74
N GLN A 52 -27.86 -19.28 16.99
CA GLN A 52 -28.91 -19.29 15.97
C GLN A 52 -29.25 -17.89 15.48
N LYS A 53 -29.32 -16.88 16.36
CA LYS A 53 -29.57 -15.48 15.95
C LYS A 53 -28.45 -14.96 15.07
N ILE A 54 -27.19 -15.29 15.40
CA ILE A 54 -26.04 -14.92 14.59
C ILE A 54 -26.11 -15.61 13.23
N CYS A 55 -26.38 -16.91 13.19
CA CYS A 55 -26.56 -17.62 11.94
C CYS A 55 -27.63 -16.95 11.07
N LYS A 56 -28.83 -16.72 11.60
CA LYS A 56 -29.91 -16.08 10.84
C LYS A 56 -29.55 -14.68 10.35
N ALA A 57 -28.88 -13.87 11.18
CA ALA A 57 -28.43 -12.53 10.78
C ALA A 57 -27.40 -12.58 9.64
N VAL A 58 -26.47 -13.54 9.69
CA VAL A 58 -25.47 -13.74 8.63
C VAL A 58 -26.12 -14.25 7.35
N ILE A 59 -27.07 -15.19 7.42
CA ILE A 59 -27.80 -15.67 6.25
C ILE A 59 -28.56 -14.52 5.56
N LEU A 60 -29.28 -13.69 6.33
CA LEU A 60 -29.94 -12.51 5.76
C LEU A 60 -28.95 -11.54 5.13
N PHE A 61 -27.84 -11.27 5.82
CA PHE A 61 -26.81 -10.36 5.30
C PHE A 61 -26.18 -10.89 4.00
N LEU A 62 -25.89 -12.19 3.92
CA LEU A 62 -25.38 -12.82 2.69
C LEU A 62 -26.41 -12.75 1.57
N ASN A 63 -27.69 -12.96 1.87
CA ASN A 63 -28.75 -12.79 0.88
C ASN A 63 -28.81 -11.35 0.37
N ASP A 64 -28.72 -10.38 1.27
CA ASP A 64 -28.64 -8.94 0.96
C ASP A 64 -27.47 -8.58 0.04
N LEU A 65 -26.30 -9.18 0.26
CA LEU A 65 -25.14 -9.00 -0.60
C LEU A 65 -25.37 -9.62 -1.97
N ASN A 66 -25.99 -10.80 -2.02
CA ASN A 66 -26.25 -11.53 -3.26
C ASN A 66 -27.32 -10.85 -4.14
N GLU A 67 -28.39 -10.34 -3.52
CA GLU A 67 -29.49 -9.62 -4.21
C GLU A 67 -29.09 -8.22 -4.66
N HIS A 68 -27.99 -7.66 -4.13
CA HIS A 68 -27.49 -6.37 -4.57
C HIS A 68 -27.12 -6.41 -6.05
N LYS A 69 -27.82 -5.59 -6.85
CA LYS A 69 -27.55 -5.45 -8.28
C LYS A 69 -26.20 -4.77 -8.46
N GLU A 70 -25.31 -5.42 -9.18
CA GLU A 70 -24.03 -4.83 -9.52
C GLU A 70 -24.16 -3.92 -10.73
N ASP A 71 -23.51 -2.76 -10.63
CA ASP A 71 -23.24 -1.95 -11.80
C ASP A 71 -22.21 -2.67 -12.67
N THR A 72 -22.34 -2.50 -13.98
CA THR A 72 -21.37 -3.01 -14.94
C THR A 72 -20.66 -1.87 -15.62
N TYR A 73 -19.38 -2.04 -15.92
CA TYR A 73 -18.60 -1.08 -16.69
C TYR A 73 -17.83 -1.77 -17.80
N LYS A 74 -17.69 -1.07 -18.93
CA LYS A 74 -16.93 -1.57 -20.08
C LYS A 74 -15.44 -1.33 -19.88
N ASP A 75 -14.62 -2.25 -20.36
CA ASP A 75 -13.17 -2.07 -20.39
C ASP A 75 -12.81 -0.81 -21.20
N PRO A 76 -11.99 0.11 -20.68
CA PRO A 76 -11.60 1.33 -21.40
C PRO A 76 -10.87 1.06 -22.73
N THR A 77 -10.28 -0.13 -22.87
CA THR A 77 -9.50 -0.56 -24.03
C THR A 77 -10.24 -1.54 -24.94
N ASN A 78 -11.38 -2.08 -24.49
CA ASN A 78 -12.18 -3.03 -25.26
C ASN A 78 -13.66 -3.01 -24.88
N GLU A 79 -14.50 -2.40 -25.71
CA GLU A 79 -15.94 -2.25 -25.44
C GLU A 79 -16.75 -3.56 -25.38
N ASN A 80 -16.16 -4.69 -25.82
CA ASN A 80 -16.77 -6.01 -25.72
C ASN A 80 -16.51 -6.70 -24.38
N ILE A 81 -15.59 -6.18 -23.56
CA ILE A 81 -15.31 -6.69 -22.23
C ILE A 81 -16.10 -5.86 -21.22
N THR A 82 -16.92 -6.53 -20.42
CA THR A 82 -17.70 -5.91 -19.35
C THR A 82 -17.29 -6.51 -18.02
N TYR A 83 -17.02 -5.66 -17.04
CA TYR A 83 -16.71 -6.05 -15.67
C TYR A 83 -17.89 -5.78 -14.74
N GLU A 84 -18.12 -6.70 -13.81
CA GLU A 84 -19.08 -6.55 -12.71
C GLU A 84 -18.41 -5.78 -11.56
N ASN A 85 -19.07 -4.72 -11.07
CA ASN A 85 -18.59 -3.97 -9.91
C ASN A 85 -18.88 -4.72 -8.60
N THR A 86 -17.99 -5.65 -8.29
CA THR A 86 -18.07 -6.52 -7.10
C THR A 86 -17.73 -5.81 -5.79
N THR A 87 -17.38 -4.52 -5.82
CA THR A 87 -16.90 -3.75 -4.65
C THR A 87 -17.82 -3.82 -3.44
N TYR A 88 -19.14 -3.71 -3.66
CA TYR A 88 -20.11 -3.73 -2.55
C TYR A 88 -20.15 -5.10 -1.86
N LYS A 89 -20.11 -6.19 -2.63
CA LYS A 89 -20.13 -7.57 -2.12
C LYS A 89 -18.81 -7.91 -1.44
N ASP A 90 -17.68 -7.61 -2.08
CA ASP A 90 -16.35 -7.85 -1.54
C ASP A 90 -16.15 -7.16 -0.19
N ASN A 91 -16.56 -5.89 -0.11
CA ASN A 91 -16.48 -5.14 1.13
C ASN A 91 -17.44 -5.65 2.20
N GLY A 92 -18.65 -6.06 1.80
CA GLY A 92 -19.61 -6.68 2.71
C GLY A 92 -19.09 -7.97 3.32
N CYS A 93 -18.48 -8.84 2.51
CA CYS A 93 -17.87 -10.08 2.97
C CYS A 93 -16.67 -9.84 3.90
N LYS A 94 -15.82 -8.88 3.56
CA LYS A 94 -14.73 -8.43 4.43
C LYS A 94 -15.25 -7.91 5.78
N TYR A 95 -16.30 -7.09 5.75
CA TYR A 95 -16.91 -6.57 6.96
C TYR A 95 -17.59 -7.66 7.81
N LEU A 96 -18.24 -8.65 7.19
CA LEU A 96 -18.85 -9.77 7.91
C LEU A 96 -17.81 -10.53 8.75
N PHE A 97 -16.62 -10.78 8.21
CA PHE A 97 -15.53 -11.36 8.98
C PHE A 97 -15.16 -10.49 10.18
N TYR A 98 -14.96 -9.19 9.94
CA TYR A 98 -14.63 -8.24 11.01
C TYR A 98 -15.71 -8.26 12.10
N TRP A 99 -16.99 -8.31 11.73
CA TRP A 99 -18.12 -8.33 12.64
C TRP A 99 -18.12 -9.61 13.49
N LEU A 100 -17.96 -10.78 12.88
CA LEU A 100 -17.83 -12.06 13.59
C LEU A 100 -16.65 -12.03 14.57
N TYR A 101 -15.45 -11.66 14.09
CA TYR A 101 -14.24 -11.57 14.90
C TYR A 101 -14.42 -10.59 16.07
N THR A 102 -14.96 -9.40 15.81
CA THR A 102 -14.97 -8.31 16.78
C THR A 102 -16.04 -8.50 17.84
N TYR A 103 -17.25 -8.88 17.43
CA TYR A 103 -18.44 -8.80 18.28
C TYR A 103 -19.00 -10.15 18.71
N GLU A 104 -18.83 -11.21 17.94
CA GLU A 104 -19.57 -12.46 18.17
C GLU A 104 -18.74 -13.60 18.77
N LEU A 105 -17.44 -13.68 18.47
CA LEU A 105 -16.58 -14.71 19.06
C LEU A 105 -16.40 -14.52 20.58
N ASN A 106 -16.34 -15.66 21.28
CA ASN A 106 -15.94 -15.75 22.67
C ASN A 106 -14.51 -15.21 22.84
N HIS A 107 -14.31 -14.34 23.81
CA HIS A 107 -13.00 -13.73 24.08
C HIS A 107 -11.89 -14.76 24.28
N SER A 108 -12.17 -15.90 24.94
CA SER A 108 -11.16 -16.94 25.20
C SER A 108 -10.82 -17.80 23.97
N LYS A 109 -11.62 -17.70 22.90
CA LYS A 109 -11.47 -18.49 21.65
C LYS A 109 -11.30 -17.60 20.42
N LYS A 110 -11.10 -16.29 20.61
CA LYS A 110 -11.02 -15.29 19.56
C LYS A 110 -9.68 -15.38 18.83
N THR A 111 -9.65 -16.16 17.76
CA THR A 111 -8.54 -16.26 16.81
C THR A 111 -9.05 -16.02 15.39
N PHE A 112 -8.17 -15.60 14.48
CA PHE A 112 -8.55 -15.40 13.09
C PHE A 112 -8.96 -16.73 12.45
N GLU A 113 -8.28 -17.83 12.79
CA GLU A 113 -8.58 -19.18 12.32
C GLU A 113 -9.97 -19.64 12.76
N ASN A 114 -10.34 -19.43 14.02
CA ASN A 114 -11.67 -19.78 14.51
C ASN A 114 -12.76 -18.95 13.82
N THR A 115 -12.52 -17.65 13.59
CA THR A 115 -13.44 -16.82 12.82
C THR A 115 -13.59 -17.32 11.39
N LEU A 116 -12.50 -17.70 10.72
CA LEU A 116 -12.54 -18.24 9.36
C LEU A 116 -13.35 -19.54 9.31
N ASN A 117 -13.18 -20.44 10.28
CA ASN A 117 -13.95 -21.68 10.34
C ASN A 117 -15.44 -21.42 10.51
N ILE A 118 -15.81 -20.50 11.41
CA ILE A 118 -17.22 -20.10 11.61
C ILE A 118 -17.78 -19.47 10.34
N TYR A 119 -17.03 -18.56 9.71
CA TYR A 119 -17.48 -17.91 8.47
C TYR A 119 -17.74 -18.97 7.40
N ARG A 120 -16.81 -19.90 7.17
CA ARG A 120 -16.95 -20.97 6.18
C ARG A 120 -18.19 -21.84 6.42
N GLU A 121 -18.45 -22.20 7.68
CA GLU A 121 -19.65 -22.97 8.02
C GLU A 121 -20.95 -22.18 7.78
N LEU A 122 -20.98 -20.89 8.12
CA LEU A 122 -22.12 -20.02 7.85
C LEU A 122 -22.36 -19.86 6.34
N TYR A 123 -21.28 -19.71 5.57
CA TYR A 123 -21.33 -19.62 4.12
C TYR A 123 -21.80 -20.93 3.47
N ARG A 124 -21.30 -22.08 3.93
CA ARG A 124 -21.75 -23.40 3.47
C ARG A 124 -23.27 -23.55 3.65
N ARG A 125 -23.78 -23.20 4.84
CA ARG A 125 -25.23 -23.24 5.13
C ARG A 125 -26.03 -22.27 4.26
N TYR A 126 -25.49 -21.10 3.96
CA TYR A 126 -26.10 -20.17 3.01
C TYR A 126 -26.24 -20.79 1.61
N ASN A 127 -25.15 -21.35 1.08
CA ASN A 127 -25.17 -21.99 -0.23
C ASN A 127 -26.10 -23.21 -0.31
N GLU A 128 -26.13 -24.05 0.73
CA GLU A 128 -27.05 -25.19 0.80
C GLU A 128 -28.52 -24.77 0.77
N SER A 129 -28.85 -23.60 1.31
CA SER A 129 -30.22 -23.09 1.38
C SER A 129 -30.65 -22.22 0.21
N HIS A 130 -29.71 -21.65 -0.56
CA HIS A 130 -30.00 -20.68 -1.64
C HIS A 130 -29.51 -21.16 -3.02
N GLY A 131 -29.02 -22.40 -3.13
CA GLY A 131 -28.36 -22.93 -4.31
C GLY A 131 -26.90 -22.47 -4.41
N GLU A 132 -26.05 -23.23 -5.09
CA GLU A 132 -24.63 -22.89 -5.29
C GLU A 132 -24.49 -21.58 -6.10
N LEU A 133 -24.47 -20.46 -5.38
CA LEU A 133 -24.37 -19.12 -5.94
C LEU A 133 -22.90 -18.73 -6.03
N ASN A 134 -22.30 -18.94 -7.20
CA ASN A 134 -20.90 -18.63 -7.47
C ASN A 134 -20.50 -17.16 -7.21
N LYS A 135 -21.48 -16.25 -7.07
CA LYS A 135 -21.28 -14.81 -6.92
C LYS A 135 -20.59 -14.40 -5.63
N LEU A 136 -20.69 -15.20 -4.57
CA LEU A 136 -20.05 -14.89 -3.27
C LEU A 136 -18.85 -15.80 -2.98
N ASN A 137 -18.39 -16.64 -3.93
CA ASN A 137 -17.26 -17.56 -3.67
C ASN A 137 -15.98 -16.80 -3.29
N LYS A 138 -15.75 -15.62 -3.91
CA LYS A 138 -14.65 -14.71 -3.54
C LYS A 138 -14.61 -14.39 -2.06
N CYS A 139 -15.77 -14.33 -1.41
CA CYS A 139 -15.86 -14.05 0.02
C CYS A 139 -15.10 -15.07 0.86
N ILE A 140 -14.97 -16.32 0.42
CA ILE A 140 -14.21 -17.37 1.11
C ILE A 140 -12.83 -17.57 0.48
N ASP A 141 -12.73 -17.52 -0.84
CA ASP A 141 -11.53 -17.90 -1.57
C ASP A 141 -10.35 -16.95 -1.32
N GLU A 142 -10.64 -15.67 -1.09
CA GLU A 142 -9.62 -14.63 -0.83
C GLU A 142 -9.30 -14.48 0.67
N MET A 143 -9.89 -15.32 1.53
CA MET A 143 -9.70 -15.25 2.96
C MET A 143 -8.33 -15.76 3.42
N ASN A 144 -7.45 -14.82 3.79
CA ASN A 144 -6.20 -15.14 4.46
C ASN A 144 -6.05 -14.34 5.77
N VAL A 145 -5.45 -14.97 6.78
CA VAL A 145 -5.31 -14.43 8.14
C VAL A 145 -4.56 -13.09 8.14
N HIS A 146 -3.53 -12.93 7.30
CA HIS A 146 -2.72 -11.71 7.26
C HIS A 146 -3.50 -10.48 6.80
N THR A 147 -4.24 -10.59 5.68
CA THR A 147 -5.09 -9.51 5.18
C THR A 147 -6.18 -9.17 6.19
N TYR A 148 -6.86 -10.18 6.74
CA TYR A 148 -7.96 -9.92 7.67
C TYR A 148 -7.49 -9.36 9.03
N SER A 149 -6.28 -9.68 9.47
CA SER A 149 -5.66 -9.04 10.63
C SER A 149 -5.48 -7.53 10.42
N LYS A 150 -4.99 -7.13 9.25
CA LYS A 150 -4.84 -5.71 8.89
C LYS A 150 -6.17 -5.01 8.68
N LEU A 151 -7.14 -5.69 8.06
CA LEU A 151 -8.51 -5.18 7.96
C LEU A 151 -9.07 -4.88 9.34
N VAL A 152 -8.95 -5.80 10.30
CA VAL A 152 -9.42 -5.58 11.68
C VAL A 152 -8.74 -4.37 12.33
N LYS A 153 -7.42 -4.24 12.18
CA LYS A 153 -6.67 -3.06 12.68
C LYS A 153 -7.23 -1.76 12.12
N LEU A 154 -7.41 -1.68 10.81
CA LEU A 154 -7.90 -0.48 10.12
C LEU A 154 -9.36 -0.17 10.48
N THR A 155 -10.24 -1.18 10.49
CA THR A 155 -11.66 -0.98 10.85
C THR A 155 -11.80 -0.49 12.28
N ASN A 156 -11.03 -1.02 13.23
CA ASN A 156 -11.00 -0.53 14.61
C ASN A 156 -10.52 0.93 14.69
N LEU A 157 -9.53 1.30 13.89
CA LEU A 157 -9.02 2.67 13.82
C LEU A 157 -10.11 3.64 13.34
N TYR A 158 -10.82 3.29 12.26
CA TYR A 158 -11.97 4.07 11.77
C TYR A 158 -13.10 4.15 12.79
N ASN A 159 -13.47 3.04 13.44
CA ASN A 159 -14.52 3.03 14.45
C ASN A 159 -14.18 3.92 15.66
N THR A 160 -12.91 3.93 16.05
CA THR A 160 -12.43 4.83 17.13
C THR A 160 -12.55 6.29 16.71
N LEU A 161 -12.25 6.62 15.44
CA LEU A 161 -12.44 7.98 14.90
C LEU A 161 -13.91 8.38 14.86
N ASP A 162 -14.78 7.49 14.38
CA ASP A 162 -16.21 7.76 14.27
C ASP A 162 -16.87 7.90 15.65
N ASP A 163 -16.46 7.10 16.65
CA ASP A 163 -16.90 7.24 18.05
C ASP A 163 -16.43 8.57 18.67
N PHE A 164 -15.16 8.92 18.44
CA PHE A 164 -14.61 10.21 18.86
C PHE A 164 -15.42 11.37 18.29
N PHE A 165 -15.71 11.32 16.99
CA PHE A 165 -16.49 12.31 16.30
C PHE A 165 -17.92 12.41 16.86
N SER A 166 -18.59 11.26 17.02
CA SER A 166 -19.94 11.19 17.58
C SER A 166 -20.03 11.78 18.99
N LYS A 167 -19.00 11.54 19.82
CA LYS A 167 -18.90 12.11 21.17
C LYS A 167 -18.64 13.61 21.15
N PHE A 168 -17.87 14.10 20.18
CA PHE A 168 -17.63 15.52 20.00
C PHE A 168 -18.91 16.26 19.61
N GLU A 169 -19.66 15.76 18.61
CA GLU A 169 -20.92 16.40 18.18
C GLU A 169 -21.93 16.54 19.31
N LYS A 170 -22.05 15.50 20.16
CA LYS A 170 -22.99 15.50 21.30
C LYS A 170 -22.59 16.47 22.41
N ASN A 171 -21.30 16.58 22.72
CA ASN A 171 -20.84 17.23 23.95
C ASN A 171 -20.09 18.55 23.72
N LYS A 172 -19.76 18.89 22.47
CA LYS A 172 -18.95 20.07 22.07
C LYS A 172 -17.77 20.32 23.02
N LYS A 173 -17.02 19.26 23.36
CA LYS A 173 -16.00 19.31 24.41
C LYS A 173 -14.94 20.37 24.10
N LYS A 174 -14.66 21.24 25.07
CA LYS A 174 -13.47 22.11 25.05
C LYS A 174 -12.20 21.25 25.04
N GLY A 175 -11.19 21.63 24.25
CA GLY A 175 -9.93 20.87 24.14
C GLY A 175 -9.96 19.68 23.18
N ALA A 176 -10.92 19.64 22.24
CA ALA A 176 -11.10 18.50 21.33
C ALA A 176 -9.89 18.22 20.42
N CYS A 177 -9.11 19.24 20.05
CA CYS A 177 -8.02 19.14 19.08
C CYS A 177 -6.91 18.14 19.46
N SER A 178 -6.67 17.91 20.74
CA SER A 178 -5.64 16.98 21.24
C SER A 178 -6.19 15.69 21.85
N SER A 179 -7.50 15.46 21.77
CA SER A 179 -8.17 14.39 22.53
C SER A 179 -8.32 13.06 21.78
N TYR A 180 -8.02 13.02 20.48
CA TYR A 180 -8.02 11.76 19.72
C TYR A 180 -6.72 10.96 19.97
N PRO A 181 -6.79 9.68 20.36
CA PRO A 181 -5.61 8.87 20.67
C PRO A 181 -4.87 8.43 19.39
N LEU A 182 -3.89 9.22 18.96
CA LEU A 182 -3.10 8.95 17.75
C LEU A 182 -2.07 7.83 17.87
N GLY A 183 -1.81 7.30 19.08
CA GLY A 183 -0.80 6.26 19.30
C GLY A 183 -0.99 5.02 18.42
N THR A 184 -2.23 4.55 18.27
CA THR A 184 -2.55 3.41 17.40
C THR A 184 -2.27 3.70 15.93
N TYR A 185 -2.62 4.91 15.46
CA TYR A 185 -2.34 5.33 14.09
C TYR A 185 -0.82 5.35 13.81
N PHE A 186 -0.03 5.97 14.67
CA PHE A 186 1.42 6.05 14.48
C PHE A 186 2.10 4.68 14.50
N SER A 187 1.65 3.77 15.37
CA SER A 187 2.11 2.38 15.37
C SER A 187 1.87 1.69 14.01
N TYR A 188 0.69 1.90 13.41
CA TYR A 188 0.38 1.35 12.08
C TYR A 188 1.16 2.04 10.96
N VAL A 189 1.48 3.34 11.10
CA VAL A 189 2.38 4.04 10.16
C VAL A 189 3.78 3.40 10.18
N ASP A 190 4.30 3.06 11.36
CA ASP A 190 5.61 2.40 11.46
C ASP A 190 5.58 0.97 10.90
N GLU A 191 4.50 0.22 11.11
CA GLU A 191 4.28 -1.08 10.46
C GLU A 191 4.23 -0.94 8.93
N CYS A 192 3.52 0.06 8.44
CA CYS A 192 3.43 0.40 7.02
C CYS A 192 4.80 0.71 6.40
N ARG A 193 5.63 1.52 7.07
CA ARG A 193 6.98 1.89 6.61
C ARG A 193 7.93 0.70 6.52
N LYS A 194 7.81 -0.25 7.44
CA LYS A 194 8.66 -1.45 7.51
C LYS A 194 8.16 -2.57 6.60
N GLY A 195 6.86 -2.62 6.33
CA GLY A 195 6.21 -3.66 5.53
C GLY A 195 6.15 -3.34 4.04
N ASN A 196 5.78 -4.33 3.23
CA ASN A 196 5.59 -4.22 1.78
C ASN A 196 4.11 -4.10 1.36
N ASP A 197 3.18 -4.07 2.30
CA ASP A 197 1.75 -3.96 2.02
C ASP A 197 1.39 -2.51 1.64
N ILE A 198 1.32 -2.28 0.33
CA ILE A 198 1.03 -0.98 -0.27
C ILE A 198 -0.42 -0.57 0.04
N ASP A 199 -1.36 -1.50 -0.01
CA ASP A 199 -2.77 -1.25 0.25
C ASP A 199 -3.02 -0.83 1.69
N PHE A 200 -2.33 -1.45 2.66
CA PHE A 200 -2.43 -1.08 4.07
C PHE A 200 -1.97 0.36 4.29
N CYS A 201 -0.86 0.74 3.65
CA CYS A 201 -0.35 2.10 3.70
C CYS A 201 -1.26 3.11 3.01
N ASN A 202 -1.82 2.74 1.87
CA ASN A 202 -2.76 3.58 1.14
C ASN A 202 -4.04 3.79 1.96
N GLU A 203 -4.48 2.77 2.70
CA GLU A 203 -5.64 2.90 3.58
C GLU A 203 -5.34 3.82 4.78
N LEU A 204 -4.11 3.81 5.31
CA LEU A 204 -3.68 4.80 6.31
C LEU A 204 -3.64 6.23 5.74
N LYS A 205 -3.32 6.41 4.45
CA LYS A 205 -3.44 7.72 3.78
C LYS A 205 -4.90 8.17 3.67
N ASN A 206 -5.81 7.26 3.33
CA ASN A 206 -7.26 7.51 3.33
C ASN A 206 -7.73 7.91 4.74
N PHE A 207 -7.31 7.18 5.78
CA PHE A 207 -7.61 7.48 7.16
C PHE A 207 -7.13 8.88 7.55
N ARG A 208 -5.86 9.20 7.24
CA ARG A 208 -5.28 10.53 7.48
C ARG A 208 -6.13 11.63 6.86
N LYS A 209 -6.57 11.45 5.61
CA LYS A 209 -7.39 12.45 4.92
C LYS A 209 -8.73 12.64 5.65
N LYS A 210 -9.38 11.54 6.04
CA LYS A 210 -10.65 11.57 6.79
C LYS A 210 -10.45 12.33 8.12
N TYR A 211 -9.43 11.95 8.90
CA TYR A 211 -9.06 12.63 10.15
C TYR A 211 -8.79 14.13 9.95
N ASN A 212 -7.90 14.50 9.02
CA ASN A 212 -7.54 15.90 8.78
C ASN A 212 -8.75 16.73 8.33
N SER A 213 -9.65 16.16 7.53
CA SER A 213 -10.91 16.82 7.16
C SER A 213 -11.78 17.09 8.38
N PHE A 214 -11.90 16.14 9.32
CA PHE A 214 -12.65 16.34 10.55
C PHE A 214 -12.05 17.41 11.45
N ILE A 215 -10.73 17.36 11.66
CA ILE A 215 -10.00 18.33 12.48
C ILE A 215 -10.13 19.75 11.92
N LYS A 216 -9.96 19.91 10.60
CA LYS A 216 -10.00 21.22 9.95
C LYS A 216 -11.42 21.77 9.81
N ASN A 217 -12.35 20.94 9.34
CA ASN A 217 -13.65 21.44 8.88
C ASN A 217 -14.78 21.28 9.90
N VAL A 218 -14.61 20.41 10.92
CA VAL A 218 -15.67 20.17 11.91
C VAL A 218 -15.28 20.60 13.31
N ILE A 219 -14.10 20.20 13.80
CA ILE A 219 -13.62 20.63 15.12
C ILE A 219 -13.02 22.05 15.05
N ILE A 220 -12.49 22.43 13.87
CA ILE A 220 -11.88 23.74 13.59
C ILE A 220 -10.64 23.97 14.47
N CYS A 221 -9.63 23.14 14.25
CA CYS A 221 -8.33 23.25 14.92
C CYS A 221 -7.25 23.85 14.00
N GLU A 222 -6.18 24.33 14.62
CA GLU A 222 -4.98 24.81 13.95
C GLU A 222 -4.23 23.69 13.20
N GLU A 223 -3.37 24.08 12.26
CA GLU A 223 -2.66 23.14 11.37
C GLU A 223 -1.74 22.16 12.11
N GLN A 224 -1.23 22.55 13.30
CA GLN A 224 -0.37 21.69 14.12
C GLN A 224 -1.04 20.38 14.58
N TYR A 225 -2.38 20.31 14.54
CA TYR A 225 -3.14 19.12 14.89
C TYR A 225 -3.41 18.19 13.70
N LEU A 226 -3.02 18.60 12.48
CA LEU A 226 -3.15 17.78 11.29
C LEU A 226 -2.04 16.72 11.25
N LEU A 227 -2.39 15.53 10.77
CA LEU A 227 -1.43 14.47 10.59
C LEU A 227 -0.49 14.80 9.43
N PRO A 228 0.83 14.57 9.58
CA PRO A 228 1.79 14.77 8.50
C PRO A 228 1.55 13.75 7.38
N PRO A 229 1.95 14.06 6.13
CA PRO A 229 1.88 13.12 5.02
C PRO A 229 2.60 11.80 5.32
N LEU A 230 2.06 10.68 4.83
CA LEU A 230 2.78 9.40 4.84
C LEU A 230 3.60 9.30 3.56
N GLU A 231 4.88 9.62 3.67
CA GLU A 231 5.87 9.33 2.64
C GLU A 231 6.40 7.91 2.86
N ARG A 232 6.20 7.03 1.88
CA ARG A 232 6.99 5.80 1.77
C ARG A 232 8.28 6.20 1.06
N ILE A 233 9.41 5.80 1.63
CA ILE A 233 10.65 5.73 0.86
C ILE A 233 10.39 4.69 -0.22
N ASP A 234 10.37 5.11 -1.48
CA ASP A 234 10.30 4.19 -2.60
C ASP A 234 11.61 3.39 -2.65
N LEU A 235 11.67 2.28 -1.93
CA LEU A 235 12.85 1.41 -1.89
C LEU A 235 13.24 0.93 -3.29
N VAL A 236 12.25 0.77 -4.18
CA VAL A 236 12.47 0.39 -5.57
C VAL A 236 13.12 1.56 -6.30
N GLY A 237 12.58 2.77 -6.23
CA GLY A 237 13.22 3.97 -6.80
C GLY A 237 14.60 4.26 -6.23
N VAL A 238 14.76 4.19 -4.90
CA VAL A 238 16.01 4.49 -4.20
C VAL A 238 17.11 3.46 -4.48
N THR A 239 16.76 2.20 -4.79
CA THR A 239 17.75 1.19 -5.19
C THR A 239 17.93 1.16 -6.71
N ILE A 240 16.86 1.01 -7.48
CA ILE A 240 16.93 0.84 -8.94
C ILE A 240 17.53 2.06 -9.62
N ILE A 241 17.23 3.30 -9.19
CA ILE A 241 17.77 4.49 -9.86
C ILE A 241 19.31 4.53 -9.78
N PRO A 242 19.96 4.47 -8.61
CA PRO A 242 21.43 4.46 -8.55
C PRO A 242 22.03 3.20 -9.20
N PHE A 243 21.44 2.00 -9.01
CA PHE A 243 21.97 0.79 -9.65
C PHE A 243 21.88 0.85 -11.19
N SER A 244 20.78 1.38 -11.73
CA SER A 244 20.60 1.56 -13.17
C SER A 244 21.56 2.62 -13.72
N LEU A 245 21.74 3.74 -13.02
CA LEU A 245 22.69 4.77 -13.42
C LEU A 245 24.13 4.25 -13.43
N ILE A 246 24.55 3.52 -12.39
CA ILE A 246 25.89 2.90 -12.31
C ILE A 246 26.07 1.86 -13.44
N SER A 247 25.07 1.02 -13.69
CA SER A 247 25.13 0.01 -14.76
C SER A 247 25.22 0.63 -16.15
N VAL A 248 24.36 1.60 -16.44
CA VAL A 248 24.34 2.33 -17.72
C VAL A 248 25.64 3.09 -17.94
N THR A 249 26.14 3.81 -16.93
CA THR A 249 27.43 4.51 -17.04
C THR A 249 28.60 3.54 -17.21
N SER A 250 28.63 2.42 -16.49
CA SER A 250 29.69 1.42 -16.61
C SER A 250 29.76 0.75 -17.99
N LEU A 251 28.62 0.61 -18.67
CA LEU A 251 28.57 0.04 -20.03
C LEU A 251 28.87 1.09 -21.11
N ILE A 252 28.35 2.31 -20.96
CA ILE A 252 28.47 3.34 -22.00
C ILE A 252 29.84 4.04 -21.95
N LEU A 253 30.39 4.32 -20.76
CA LEU A 253 31.65 5.07 -20.62
C LEU A 253 32.85 4.40 -21.31
N PRO A 254 33.08 3.08 -21.21
CA PRO A 254 34.19 2.43 -21.92
C PRO A 254 34.03 2.46 -23.44
N ILE A 255 32.79 2.33 -23.93
CA ILE A 255 32.47 2.39 -25.36
C ILE A 255 32.73 3.82 -25.87
N LEU A 256 32.25 4.85 -25.18
CA LEU A 256 32.53 6.23 -25.55
C LEU A 256 34.02 6.57 -25.46
N TYR A 257 34.72 6.08 -24.44
CA TYR A 257 36.17 6.28 -24.29
C TYR A 257 36.97 5.66 -25.45
N LYS A 258 36.56 4.50 -25.97
CA LYS A 258 37.29 3.81 -27.05
C LYS A 258 36.88 4.29 -28.46
N PHE A 259 35.60 4.59 -28.68
CA PHE A 259 35.04 4.76 -30.03
C PHE A 259 34.62 6.19 -30.37
N THR A 260 34.88 7.17 -29.50
CA THR A 260 34.59 8.59 -29.78
C THR A 260 35.79 9.50 -29.51
N ALA A 261 35.75 10.74 -30.00
CA ALA A 261 36.76 11.77 -29.73
C ALA A 261 36.92 12.12 -28.23
N PHE A 262 36.04 11.60 -27.37
CA PHE A 262 36.06 11.79 -25.92
C PHE A 262 37.28 11.12 -25.25
N GLY A 263 37.72 9.95 -25.74
CA GLY A 263 38.90 9.25 -25.20
C GLY A 263 40.20 10.05 -25.34
N PRO A 264 40.58 10.49 -26.56
CA PRO A 264 41.73 11.36 -26.77
C PRO A 264 41.62 12.70 -26.01
N TRP A 265 40.41 13.27 -25.90
CA TRP A 265 40.16 14.50 -25.15
C TRP A 265 40.40 14.34 -23.64
N ILE A 266 39.94 13.24 -23.03
CA ILE A 266 40.22 12.91 -21.63
C ILE A 266 41.71 12.65 -21.40
N ARG A 267 42.38 11.88 -22.28
CA ARG A 267 43.84 11.65 -22.17
C ARG A 267 44.63 12.96 -22.21
N ARG A 268 44.22 13.91 -23.05
CA ARG A 268 44.81 15.25 -23.10
C ARG A 268 44.59 16.03 -21.81
N LEU A 269 43.41 15.91 -21.18
CA LEU A 269 43.13 16.57 -19.90
C LEU A 269 43.94 15.96 -18.73
N ILE A 270 44.07 14.64 -18.68
CA ILE A 270 44.83 13.94 -17.64
C ILE A 270 46.34 14.15 -17.83
N GLY A 271 46.85 13.98 -19.05
CA GLY A 271 48.28 14.19 -19.36
C GLY A 271 48.74 15.65 -19.20
N LYS A 272 47.82 16.63 -19.22
CA LYS A 272 48.15 18.03 -18.92
C LYS A 272 48.56 18.25 -17.45
N ASN A 273 48.20 17.34 -16.55
CA ASN A 273 48.59 17.39 -15.14
C ASN A 273 49.90 16.63 -14.83
N GLU A 274 50.35 15.71 -15.68
CA GLU A 274 51.65 15.03 -15.48
C GLU A 274 52.83 16.00 -15.64
N ASN A 275 52.76 16.93 -16.59
CA ASN A 275 53.78 17.98 -16.79
C ASN A 275 53.88 18.97 -15.62
N ILE A 276 52.85 19.07 -14.76
CA ILE A 276 52.88 19.91 -13.56
C ILE A 276 53.67 19.22 -12.43
N LEU A 277 53.71 17.89 -12.40
CA LEU A 277 54.46 17.12 -11.40
C LEU A 277 55.97 17.10 -11.70
N GLU A 278 56.36 17.10 -12.97
CA GLU A 278 57.77 17.19 -13.39
C GLU A 278 58.40 18.53 -12.94
N TYR A 279 57.64 19.63 -12.98
CA TYR A 279 58.08 20.95 -12.51
C TYR A 279 58.27 21.05 -10.98
N ILE A 280 57.74 20.11 -10.20
CA ILE A 280 57.91 20.09 -8.73
C ILE A 280 59.18 19.31 -8.33
N ASN A 281 59.64 18.38 -9.18
CA ASN A 281 60.85 17.57 -8.93
C ASN A 281 62.14 18.18 -9.49
N GLU A 282 62.06 19.27 -10.27
CA GLU A 282 63.21 19.98 -10.83
C GLU A 282 63.99 20.83 -9.79
N GLY A 283 63.92 20.44 -8.53
CA GLY A 283 64.60 21.04 -7.39
C GLY A 283 65.60 20.14 -6.68
N THR A 284 65.91 18.94 -7.21
CA THR A 284 66.90 18.06 -6.57
C THR A 284 67.57 17.10 -7.57
N ASN A 285 68.90 17.25 -7.64
CA ASN A 285 69.91 16.26 -8.03
C ASN A 285 70.56 16.41 -9.41
N HIS A 286 71.69 17.12 -9.39
CA HIS A 286 72.80 16.97 -10.32
C HIS A 286 73.26 15.50 -10.45
N SER A 287 73.64 15.13 -11.69
CA SER A 287 74.42 13.94 -12.14
C SER A 287 73.68 12.59 -12.05
N LEU A 288 73.69 11.68 -13.02
CA LEU A 288 74.74 11.24 -13.97
C LEU A 288 74.11 10.66 -15.26
N SER A 289 74.88 10.78 -16.35
CA SER A 289 74.77 10.12 -17.67
C SER A 289 74.31 8.65 -17.66
N ASN A 290 73.56 8.24 -18.70
CA ASN A 290 74.00 7.20 -19.65
C ASN A 290 73.12 7.10 -20.91
N TYR A 291 73.80 7.04 -22.06
CA TYR A 291 73.41 6.69 -23.43
C TYR A 291 72.63 5.33 -23.48
N GLU A 292 71.90 4.89 -24.54
CA GLU A 292 72.24 4.85 -25.96
C GLU A 292 71.09 4.29 -26.85
N ILE A 293 70.95 4.87 -28.06
CA ILE A 293 70.60 4.29 -29.40
C ILE A 293 69.28 3.54 -29.69
N GLY A 294 68.60 4.04 -30.72
CA GLY A 294 67.60 3.35 -31.55
C GLY A 294 67.26 4.21 -32.77
N ASP A 295 68.13 4.14 -33.79
CA ASP A 295 68.15 4.91 -35.03
C ASP A 295 66.95 4.55 -35.93
N ASP A 296 66.11 5.51 -36.32
CA ASP A 296 65.13 5.32 -37.40
C ASP A 296 65.05 6.57 -38.29
N ASN A 297 65.64 6.42 -39.47
CA ASN A 297 65.72 7.39 -40.56
C ASN A 297 64.33 7.86 -41.03
N SER A 298 63.90 9.05 -40.60
CA SER A 298 62.79 9.76 -41.26
C SER A 298 63.32 10.61 -42.41
N ASN A 299 63.16 10.11 -43.63
CA ASN A 299 63.36 10.90 -44.86
C ASN A 299 62.47 12.16 -44.84
N MET A 300 63.13 13.32 -44.72
CA MET A 300 62.55 14.66 -44.82
C MET A 300 61.79 14.86 -46.13
N ARG A 301 60.59 15.48 -46.03
CA ARG A 301 60.13 16.44 -47.04
C ARG A 301 59.87 17.77 -46.35
N ASN A 302 60.81 18.70 -46.55
CA ASN A 302 60.67 20.10 -46.16
C ASN A 302 59.64 20.79 -47.07
N TYR A 303 58.60 21.37 -46.48
CA TYR A 303 57.80 22.40 -47.14
C TYR A 303 58.09 23.72 -46.44
N ASN A 304 58.74 24.66 -47.14
CA ASN A 304 58.91 26.03 -46.69
C ASN A 304 57.69 26.84 -47.14
N ILE A 305 56.88 27.33 -46.20
CA ILE A 305 55.84 28.32 -46.48
C ILE A 305 56.44 29.70 -46.27
N ALA A 306 56.66 30.43 -47.37
CA ALA A 306 57.05 31.83 -47.33
C ALA A 306 55.83 32.70 -47.02
N TYR A 307 55.93 33.53 -45.98
CA TYR A 307 54.99 34.63 -45.73
C TYR A 307 55.37 35.80 -46.63
N ASN A 308 54.44 36.24 -47.48
CA ASN A 308 54.49 37.59 -48.05
C ASN A 308 53.28 38.36 -47.53
N SER A 309 53.56 39.39 -46.73
CA SER A 309 52.62 40.41 -46.31
C SER A 309 52.72 41.59 -47.28
N SER A 310 51.60 41.95 -47.91
CA SER A 310 51.29 43.29 -48.42
C SER A 310 49.77 43.43 -48.44
#